data_AF-D5ERK6-F1
#
_entry.id   AF-D5ERK6-F1
#
_cell.length_a   1.000
_cell.length_b   1.000
_cell.length_c   1.000
_cell.angle_alpha   90.00
_cell.angle_beta   90.00
_cell.angle_gamma   90.00
#
_symmetry.space_group_name_H-M   'P 1'
#
loop_
_entity.id
_entity.type
_entity.pdbx_description
1 polymer ?
#
loop_
_entity_poly.entity_id
_entity_poly.type
_entity_poly.pdbx_seq_one_letter_code
_entity_poly.pdbx_strand_id
1 'polypeptide(L)'
;MRIRDIDVNFDFTSDTKGFWEGFWERNDGLGAGGADPDSRSKTLRLYSQLLWSKPLPNGELMELEDGRSKFYLKWKDFYFGNDSITASFRYYRNRPLLEEVKKNVPDYHQFVETYLHQLYQIGGEVILPSAVGGINQTRGFRADIRDRWDLTLECIRRFYNGDDSPLSDVLNKNKAFFELFVDFKGYVDFFFFQDLVDKNYASVKLWLDTPLFVKNPIPKTVDEYFNFLNKEIEFVESRNIRIQHYINSVTKKDEFTTMMHADLLAEDGWSRLDVMVLGAYANILKGIKKADACKNHGITIEEYDENIERVKKL
;
A
#
# COMPACT_ATOMS: atom_id res chain seq x y z
N MET A 1 15.23 -10.64 -0.31
CA MET A 1 13.89 -11.24 -0.60
C MET A 1 13.42 -10.63 -1.90
N ARG A 2 12.86 -11.41 -2.83
CA ARG A 2 12.41 -10.88 -4.13
C ARG A 2 10.91 -10.61 -4.13
N ILE A 3 10.46 -9.80 -5.07
CA ILE A 3 9.03 -9.50 -5.24
C ILE A 3 8.17 -10.76 -5.46
N ARG A 4 8.73 -11.80 -6.10
CA ARG A 4 8.09 -13.10 -6.28
C ARG A 4 7.92 -13.93 -5.01
N ASP A 5 8.62 -13.57 -3.95
CA ASP A 5 8.54 -14.26 -2.65
C ASP A 5 7.46 -13.62 -1.74
N ILE A 6 6.72 -12.60 -2.22
CA ILE A 6 5.59 -12.00 -1.51
C ILE A 6 4.44 -13.01 -1.46
N ASP A 7 4.00 -13.35 -0.24
CA ASP A 7 2.72 -14.01 0.00
C ASP A 7 1.63 -12.96 0.23
N VAL A 8 0.76 -12.78 -0.76
CA VAL A 8 -0.31 -11.79 -0.67
C VAL A 8 -1.32 -12.08 0.44
N ASN A 9 -1.35 -13.31 0.97
CA ASN A 9 -2.24 -13.71 2.06
C ASN A 9 -1.56 -13.66 3.44
N PHE A 10 -0.31 -13.21 3.52
CA PHE A 10 0.38 -13.06 4.79
C PHE A 10 -0.35 -12.07 5.69
N ASP A 11 -0.70 -12.52 6.90
CA ASP A 11 -1.33 -11.70 7.93
C ASP A 11 -0.26 -10.95 8.74
N PHE A 12 -0.20 -9.62 8.59
CA PHE A 12 0.79 -8.78 9.26
C PHE A 12 0.56 -8.64 10.78
N THR A 13 -0.59 -9.08 11.31
CA THR A 13 -0.77 -9.16 12.76
C THR A 13 0.06 -10.30 13.36
N SER A 14 0.38 -11.33 12.57
CA SER A 14 1.10 -12.52 13.02
C SER A 14 2.59 -12.28 13.30
N ASP A 15 3.26 -11.38 12.57
CA ASP A 15 4.65 -10.99 12.84
C ASP A 15 4.76 -9.72 13.71
N THR A 16 3.63 -9.09 14.02
CA THR A 16 3.57 -7.93 14.91
C THR A 16 3.52 -8.37 16.38
N LYS A 17 4.70 -8.49 16.99
CA LYS A 17 4.83 -8.84 18.42
C LYS A 17 3.97 -7.92 19.29
N GLY A 18 3.07 -8.54 20.05
CA GLY A 18 2.17 -7.87 21.00
C GLY A 18 0.84 -7.41 20.39
N PHE A 19 0.56 -7.67 19.11
CA PHE A 19 -0.73 -7.36 18.51
C PHE A 19 -1.88 -8.07 19.25
N TRP A 20 -1.82 -9.40 19.32
CA TRP A 20 -2.86 -10.24 19.93
C TRP A 20 -2.75 -10.38 21.46
N GLU A 21 -1.61 -10.02 22.05
CA GLU A 21 -1.43 -10.06 23.51
C GLU A 21 -2.40 -9.06 24.16
N GLY A 22 -3.24 -9.50 25.09
CA GLY A 22 -4.18 -8.61 25.75
C GLY A 22 -5.25 -7.99 24.83
N PHE A 23 -5.50 -8.59 23.65
CA PHE A 23 -6.36 -8.00 22.62
C PHE A 23 -7.79 -7.75 23.12
N TRP A 24 -8.37 -8.75 23.78
CA TRP A 24 -9.76 -8.75 24.25
C TRP A 24 -9.96 -7.96 25.55
N GLU A 25 -8.89 -7.74 26.32
CA GLU A 25 -8.88 -6.93 27.54
C GLU A 25 -8.91 -5.42 27.22
N ARG A 26 -8.57 -5.04 26.00
CA ARG A 26 -8.57 -3.65 25.54
C ARG A 26 -9.93 -3.24 24.98
N ASN A 27 -10.16 -1.93 24.98
CA ASN A 27 -11.37 -1.31 24.44
C ASN A 27 -12.66 -1.93 25.02
N ASP A 28 -12.60 -2.33 26.29
CA ASP A 28 -13.73 -2.85 27.06
C ASP A 28 -14.41 -4.05 26.35
N GLY A 29 -13.60 -5.02 25.92
CA GLY A 29 -14.08 -6.25 25.26
C GLY A 29 -14.36 -6.13 23.77
N LEU A 30 -14.16 -4.96 23.15
CA LEU A 30 -14.34 -4.78 21.70
C LEU A 30 -13.12 -5.24 20.88
N GLY A 31 -11.99 -5.53 21.52
CA GLY A 31 -10.79 -5.98 20.84
C GLY A 31 -9.98 -4.85 20.23
N ALA A 32 -8.71 -4.71 20.65
CA ALA A 32 -7.77 -3.78 20.04
C ALA A 32 -6.33 -4.32 20.10
N GLY A 33 -5.57 -4.10 19.03
CA GLY A 33 -4.16 -4.51 18.95
C GLY A 33 -3.30 -3.80 20.00
N GLY A 34 -2.38 -4.53 20.63
CA GLY A 34 -1.38 -3.95 21.54
C GLY A 34 -0.20 -3.29 20.86
N ALA A 35 -0.06 -3.49 19.56
CA ALA A 35 0.96 -2.95 18.68
C ALA A 35 0.37 -2.72 17.29
N ASP A 36 0.93 -1.77 16.56
CA ASP A 36 0.43 -1.36 15.25
C ASP A 36 1.28 -1.99 14.13
N PRO A 37 0.71 -2.88 13.27
CA PRO A 37 1.43 -3.49 12.15
C PRO A 37 2.09 -2.47 11.22
N ASP A 38 1.47 -1.30 11.02
CA ASP A 38 1.97 -0.22 10.16
C ASP A 38 3.37 0.26 10.57
N SER A 39 3.70 0.13 11.87
CA SER A 39 5.00 0.53 12.40
C SER A 39 5.91 -0.64 12.79
N ARG A 40 5.34 -1.82 13.06
CA ARG A 40 6.04 -2.93 13.74
C ARG A 40 6.24 -4.17 12.87
N SER A 41 5.39 -4.42 11.88
CA SER A 41 5.55 -5.56 10.98
C SER A 41 6.76 -5.34 10.07
N LYS A 42 7.74 -6.25 10.13
CA LYS A 42 8.90 -6.19 9.26
C LYS A 42 8.55 -6.73 7.88
N THR A 43 7.66 -7.72 7.83
CA THR A 43 7.17 -8.28 6.58
C THR A 43 6.37 -7.26 5.79
N LEU A 44 5.45 -6.52 6.43
CA LEU A 44 4.68 -5.44 5.79
C LEU A 44 5.62 -4.39 5.18
N ARG A 45 6.65 -3.94 5.92
CA ARG A 45 7.62 -2.97 5.41
C ARG A 45 8.37 -3.46 4.19
N LEU A 46 8.85 -4.70 4.25
CA LEU A 46 9.58 -5.30 3.15
C LEU A 46 8.66 -5.50 1.93
N TYR A 47 7.43 -5.94 2.13
CA TYR A 47 6.45 -6.13 1.06
C TYR A 47 6.07 -4.80 0.42
N SER A 48 5.76 -3.78 1.21
CA SER A 48 5.50 -2.42 0.71
C SER A 48 6.69 -1.85 -0.04
N GLN A 49 7.92 -2.07 0.43
CA GLN A 49 9.12 -1.63 -0.27
C GLN A 49 9.25 -2.29 -1.64
N LEU A 50 9.13 -3.63 -1.71
CA LEU A 50 9.28 -4.38 -2.95
C LEU A 50 8.14 -4.11 -3.95
N LEU A 51 6.89 -4.09 -3.46
CA LEU A 51 5.71 -3.98 -4.31
C LEU A 51 5.53 -2.60 -4.93
N TRP A 52 5.86 -1.54 -4.18
CA TRP A 52 5.71 -0.16 -4.62
C TRP A 52 6.98 0.42 -5.25
N SER A 53 8.10 -0.31 -5.22
CA SER A 53 9.29 0.03 -6.02
C SER A 53 9.11 -0.38 -7.47
N LYS A 54 8.37 0.43 -8.25
CA LYS A 54 8.04 0.12 -9.64
C LYS A 54 7.86 1.38 -10.51
N PRO A 55 7.79 1.25 -11.84
CA PRO A 55 7.61 2.39 -12.72
C PRO A 55 6.34 3.20 -12.39
N LEU A 56 6.50 4.50 -12.33
CA LEU A 56 5.41 5.46 -12.14
C LEU A 56 4.80 5.86 -13.49
N PRO A 57 3.51 6.25 -13.51
CA PRO A 57 2.86 6.74 -14.72
C PRO A 57 3.57 7.94 -15.38
N ASN A 58 4.26 8.77 -14.60
CA ASN A 58 5.04 9.90 -15.14
C ASN A 58 6.37 9.48 -15.84
N GLY A 59 6.68 8.19 -15.89
CA GLY A 59 7.87 7.62 -16.53
C GLY A 59 9.08 7.46 -15.61
N GLU A 60 9.01 7.93 -14.37
CA GLU A 60 10.08 7.73 -13.38
C GLU A 60 10.02 6.33 -12.76
N LEU A 61 11.14 5.87 -12.18
CA LEU A 61 11.13 4.67 -11.34
C LEU A 61 11.07 5.09 -9.87
N MET A 62 10.04 4.63 -9.15
CA MET A 62 10.02 4.71 -7.69
C MET A 62 10.91 3.60 -7.13
N GLU A 63 12.00 3.96 -6.46
CA GLU A 63 12.94 3.01 -5.81
C GLU A 63 12.91 3.28 -4.31
N LEU A 64 12.06 2.56 -3.58
CA LEU A 64 11.86 2.80 -2.15
C LEU A 64 13.06 2.26 -1.36
N GLU A 65 13.54 3.09 -0.44
CA GLU A 65 14.54 2.74 0.54
C GLU A 65 13.92 2.69 1.95
N ASP A 66 14.56 1.95 2.86
CA ASP A 66 14.22 2.03 4.28
C ASP A 66 14.35 3.48 4.78
N GLY A 67 13.27 4.01 5.37
CA GLY A 67 13.20 5.36 5.91
C GLY A 67 14.03 5.56 7.20
N ARG A 68 14.66 4.49 7.71
CA ARG A 68 15.40 4.39 8.97
C ARG A 68 14.53 4.75 10.18
N SER A 69 15.15 5.04 11.32
CA SER A 69 14.43 5.25 12.60
C SER A 69 13.39 6.38 12.61
N LYS A 70 13.34 7.24 11.58
CA LYS A 70 12.44 8.40 11.53
C LYS A 70 11.22 8.19 10.62
N PHE A 71 11.33 7.35 9.58
CA PHE A 71 10.29 7.21 8.55
C PHE A 71 10.14 5.75 8.15
N TYR A 72 8.97 5.36 7.64
CA TYR A 72 8.71 3.97 7.26
C TYR A 72 9.47 3.59 5.98
N LEU A 73 9.23 4.32 4.89
CA LEU A 73 9.96 4.22 3.63
C LEU A 73 10.26 5.62 3.09
N LYS A 74 11.23 5.73 2.18
CA LYS A 74 11.55 7.00 1.50
C LYS A 74 11.92 6.78 0.04
N TRP A 75 11.72 7.80 -0.78
CA TRP A 75 12.24 7.88 -2.15
C TRP A 75 12.44 9.35 -2.51
N LYS A 76 13.67 9.73 -2.89
CA LYS A 76 14.05 11.14 -3.08
C LYS A 76 13.67 11.98 -1.84
N ASP A 77 12.91 13.05 -2.04
CA ASP A 77 12.41 13.94 -0.99
C ASP A 77 11.06 13.49 -0.41
N PHE A 78 10.51 12.35 -0.86
CA PHE A 78 9.28 11.78 -0.31
C PHE A 78 9.58 10.86 0.87
N TYR A 79 8.79 11.04 1.93
CA TYR A 79 8.74 10.16 3.09
C TYR A 79 7.36 9.55 3.19
N PHE A 80 7.30 8.24 3.41
CA PHE A 80 6.06 7.49 3.44
C PHE A 80 5.79 6.90 4.81
N GLY A 81 4.51 6.72 5.12
CA GLY A 81 3.99 5.82 6.14
C GLY A 81 3.26 4.67 5.45
N ASN A 82 3.10 3.54 6.16
CA ASN A 82 2.06 2.58 5.81
C ASN A 82 0.76 3.00 6.46
N ASP A 83 -0.34 2.70 5.80
CA ASP A 83 -1.68 2.93 6.30
C ASP A 83 -2.58 1.76 5.90
N SER A 84 -3.36 1.25 6.85
CA SER A 84 -4.50 0.40 6.53
C SER A 84 -5.57 1.20 5.78
N ILE A 85 -6.17 0.59 4.77
CA ILE A 85 -7.27 1.14 3.95
C ILE A 85 -8.59 0.42 4.17
N THR A 86 -8.68 -0.28 5.30
CA THR A 86 -9.86 -1.00 5.79
C THR A 86 -10.20 -0.49 7.19
N ALA A 87 -11.46 -0.57 7.62
CA ALA A 87 -11.91 0.01 8.88
C ALA A 87 -13.02 -0.82 9.54
N SER A 88 -12.68 -1.54 10.60
CA SER A 88 -13.65 -2.34 11.35
C SER A 88 -14.63 -1.55 12.23
N PHE A 89 -14.42 -0.24 12.40
CA PHE A 89 -15.25 0.65 13.25
C PHE A 89 -15.50 0.16 14.68
N ARG A 90 -14.62 -0.68 15.23
CA ARG A 90 -14.69 -1.17 16.62
C ARG A 90 -14.25 -0.10 17.63
N TYR A 91 -15.04 0.96 17.74
CA TYR A 91 -14.81 2.06 18.69
C TYR A 91 -15.88 2.07 19.77
N TYR A 92 -15.55 2.55 20.97
CA TYR A 92 -16.49 2.68 22.08
C TYR A 92 -17.81 3.37 21.69
N ARG A 93 -17.75 4.44 20.89
CA ARG A 93 -18.93 5.17 20.40
C ARG A 93 -19.90 4.34 19.54
N ASN A 94 -19.43 3.23 18.98
CA ASN A 94 -20.20 2.33 18.13
C ASN A 94 -20.68 1.09 18.89
N ARG A 95 -20.42 1.01 20.22
CA ARG A 95 -20.79 -0.13 21.05
C ARG A 95 -22.25 -0.55 20.89
N PRO A 96 -23.27 0.34 20.87
CA PRO A 96 -24.65 -0.08 20.72
C PRO A 96 -24.89 -0.96 19.48
N LEU A 97 -24.27 -0.60 18.35
CA LEU A 97 -24.32 -1.41 17.13
C LEU A 97 -23.55 -2.73 17.29
N LEU A 98 -22.35 -2.69 17.86
CA LEU A 98 -21.49 -3.87 18.03
C LEU A 98 -22.09 -4.92 18.98
N GLU A 99 -22.84 -4.50 19.99
CA GLU A 99 -23.60 -5.44 20.85
C GLU A 99 -24.74 -6.11 20.09
N GLU A 100 -25.40 -5.42 19.15
CA GLU A 100 -26.38 -6.05 18.26
C GLU A 100 -25.70 -7.00 17.27
N VAL A 101 -24.55 -6.63 16.71
CA VAL A 101 -23.74 -7.52 15.85
C VAL A 101 -23.36 -8.79 16.60
N LYS A 102 -22.89 -8.66 17.86
CA LYS A 102 -22.52 -9.80 18.72
C LYS A 102 -23.66 -10.80 18.93
N LYS A 103 -24.92 -10.35 18.97
CA LYS A 103 -26.09 -11.24 19.08
C LYS A 103 -26.40 -12.00 17.78
N ASN A 104 -25.90 -11.52 16.65
CA ASN A 104 -26.17 -12.05 15.31
C ASN A 104 -25.02 -12.91 14.75
N VAL A 105 -23.97 -13.16 15.54
CA VAL A 105 -22.87 -14.08 15.17
C VAL A 105 -22.73 -15.18 16.21
N PRO A 106 -22.42 -16.44 15.80
CA PRO A 106 -22.30 -17.56 16.74
C PRO A 106 -21.16 -17.38 17.76
N ASP A 107 -20.02 -16.86 17.29
CA ASP A 107 -18.85 -16.55 18.09
C ASP A 107 -18.29 -15.20 17.64
N TYR A 108 -18.46 -14.18 18.48
CA TYR A 108 -18.01 -12.83 18.18
C TYR A 108 -16.49 -12.70 18.19
N HIS A 109 -15.77 -13.47 19.02
CA HIS A 109 -14.32 -13.38 19.07
C HIS A 109 -13.72 -13.98 17.80
N GLN A 110 -14.15 -15.20 17.45
CA GLN A 110 -13.72 -15.84 16.21
C GLN A 110 -14.10 -15.00 14.98
N PHE A 111 -15.31 -14.43 14.94
CA PHE A 111 -15.74 -13.54 13.87
C PHE A 111 -14.79 -12.35 13.68
N VAL A 112 -14.41 -11.68 14.78
CA VAL A 112 -13.50 -10.53 14.74
C VAL A 112 -12.09 -10.92 14.33
N GLU A 113 -11.54 -11.98 14.91
CA GLU A 113 -10.20 -12.46 14.57
C GLU A 113 -10.12 -12.84 13.09
N THR A 114 -11.11 -13.58 12.57
CA THR A 114 -11.16 -14.02 11.17
C THR A 114 -11.07 -12.85 10.19
N TYR A 115 -11.95 -11.84 10.29
CA TYR A 115 -11.87 -10.75 9.33
C TYR A 115 -10.61 -9.90 9.55
N LEU A 116 -10.10 -9.77 10.78
CA LEU A 116 -8.86 -9.02 11.00
C LEU A 116 -7.66 -9.67 10.31
N HIS A 117 -7.52 -10.99 10.37
CA HIS A 117 -6.49 -11.71 9.62
C HIS A 117 -6.56 -11.46 8.12
N GLN A 118 -7.77 -11.28 7.57
CA GLN A 118 -7.96 -10.97 6.14
C GLN A 118 -7.66 -9.49 5.84
N LEU A 119 -8.15 -8.57 6.66
CA LEU A 119 -7.99 -7.13 6.43
C LEU A 119 -6.54 -6.65 6.58
N TYR A 120 -5.71 -7.34 7.37
CA TYR A 120 -4.27 -7.06 7.56
C TYR A 120 -3.38 -7.85 6.58
N GLN A 121 -3.88 -8.14 5.38
CA GLN A 121 -3.08 -8.63 4.25
C GLN A 121 -2.66 -7.46 3.35
N ILE A 122 -1.73 -7.66 2.42
CA ILE A 122 -1.17 -6.56 1.60
C ILE A 122 -2.24 -5.78 0.79
N GLY A 123 -3.33 -6.44 0.42
CA GLY A 123 -4.49 -5.83 -0.23
C GLY A 123 -5.24 -4.82 0.66
N GLY A 124 -5.11 -4.90 1.98
CA GLY A 124 -5.65 -3.94 2.94
C GLY A 124 -4.70 -2.80 3.29
N GLU A 125 -3.52 -2.74 2.68
CA GLU A 125 -2.45 -1.80 3.04
C GLU A 125 -2.02 -0.89 1.88
N VAL A 126 -1.58 0.32 2.19
CA VAL A 126 -1.06 1.27 1.20
C VAL A 126 0.06 2.13 1.79
N ILE A 127 0.94 2.67 0.95
CA ILE A 127 1.85 3.74 1.35
C ILE A 127 1.27 5.12 0.99
N LEU A 128 1.36 6.07 1.92
CA LEU A 128 0.98 7.46 1.69
C LEU A 128 2.08 8.40 2.21
N PRO A 129 2.16 9.65 1.69
CA PRO A 129 3.03 10.66 2.25
C PRO A 129 2.84 10.84 3.76
N SER A 130 3.92 10.73 4.52
CA SER A 130 3.91 10.88 5.98
C SER A 130 4.20 12.33 6.37
N ALA A 131 3.24 12.93 7.06
CA ALA A 131 3.39 14.26 7.64
C ALA A 131 2.45 14.41 8.86
N VAL A 132 2.83 15.29 9.79
CA VAL A 132 1.90 15.75 10.84
C VAL A 132 0.76 16.50 10.16
N GLY A 133 -0.50 16.16 10.48
CA GLY A 133 -1.66 16.67 9.73
C GLY A 133 -1.80 16.08 8.33
N GLY A 134 -1.12 14.96 8.05
CA GLY A 134 -1.12 14.28 6.76
C GLY A 134 -2.46 13.63 6.40
N ILE A 135 -2.46 12.90 5.28
CA ILE A 135 -3.68 12.32 4.70
C ILE A 135 -4.35 11.35 5.68
N ASN A 136 -3.59 10.43 6.28
CA ASN A 136 -4.12 9.45 7.25
C ASN A 136 -4.80 10.12 8.45
N GLN A 137 -4.12 11.09 9.07
CA GLN A 137 -4.71 11.83 10.18
C GLN A 137 -5.96 12.59 9.73
N THR A 138 -5.92 13.25 8.58
CA THR A 138 -7.06 14.05 8.14
C THR A 138 -8.28 13.16 7.86
N ARG A 139 -8.14 12.06 7.12
CA ARG A 139 -9.27 11.15 6.79
C ARG A 139 -9.91 10.53 8.04
N GLY A 140 -9.15 10.21 9.09
CA GLY A 140 -9.68 9.59 10.30
C GLY A 140 -10.40 10.57 11.24
N PHE A 141 -9.88 11.81 11.34
CA PHE A 141 -10.47 12.84 12.17
C PHE A 141 -11.71 13.49 11.53
N ARG A 142 -11.81 13.45 10.19
CA ARG A 142 -12.95 14.00 9.46
C ARG A 142 -14.22 13.20 9.72
N ALA A 143 -15.24 13.88 10.26
CA ALA A 143 -16.51 13.24 10.64
C ALA A 143 -17.35 12.78 9.45
N ASP A 144 -17.07 13.30 8.25
CA ASP A 144 -17.68 13.00 6.97
C ASP A 144 -16.89 11.99 6.12
N ILE A 145 -15.81 11.42 6.67
CA ILE A 145 -15.04 10.32 6.06
C ILE A 145 -14.91 9.16 7.05
N ARG A 146 -14.37 9.40 8.25
CA ARG A 146 -14.16 8.39 9.30
C ARG A 146 -13.34 7.19 8.80
N ASP A 147 -12.19 7.43 8.19
CA ASP A 147 -11.32 6.37 7.64
C ASP A 147 -11.91 5.51 6.51
N ARG A 148 -13.13 5.80 6.03
CA ARG A 148 -13.68 5.13 4.84
C ARG A 148 -12.81 5.38 3.62
N TRP A 149 -12.18 4.31 3.12
CA TRP A 149 -11.28 4.41 1.99
C TRP A 149 -12.01 4.70 0.68
N ASP A 150 -13.21 4.18 0.47
CA ASP A 150 -14.04 4.52 -0.69
C ASP A 150 -14.36 6.03 -0.77
N LEU A 151 -14.66 6.69 0.35
CA LEU A 151 -14.82 8.15 0.42
C LEU A 151 -13.49 8.89 0.27
N THR A 152 -12.39 8.33 0.78
CA THR A 152 -11.04 8.89 0.59
C THR A 152 -10.62 8.85 -0.88
N LEU A 153 -10.88 7.74 -1.58
CA LEU A 153 -10.61 7.56 -2.99
C LEU A 153 -11.48 8.50 -3.85
N GLU A 154 -12.72 8.75 -3.47
CA GLU A 154 -13.57 9.76 -4.13
C GLU A 154 -13.00 11.19 -3.94
N CYS A 155 -12.41 11.51 -2.79
CA CYS A 155 -11.70 12.77 -2.62
C CYS A 155 -10.47 12.87 -3.55
N ILE A 156 -9.73 11.77 -3.71
CA ILE A 156 -8.58 11.70 -4.62
C ILE A 156 -9.04 11.85 -6.08
N ARG A 157 -10.15 11.22 -6.48
CA ARG A 157 -10.75 11.38 -7.83
C ARG A 157 -11.10 12.84 -8.10
N ARG A 158 -11.76 13.49 -7.14
CA ARG A 158 -12.11 14.93 -7.20
C ARG A 158 -10.89 15.82 -7.31
N PHE A 159 -9.81 15.52 -6.56
CA PHE A 159 -8.54 16.23 -6.66
C PHE A 159 -7.99 16.24 -8.10
N TYR A 160 -7.98 15.10 -8.80
CA TYR A 160 -7.50 15.05 -10.20
C TYR A 160 -8.42 15.78 -11.18
N ASN A 161 -9.71 15.91 -10.88
CA ASN A 161 -10.65 16.68 -11.69
C ASN A 161 -10.63 18.19 -11.37
N GLY A 162 -9.92 18.62 -10.32
CA GLY A 162 -9.97 19.99 -9.81
C GLY A 162 -11.25 20.33 -9.06
N ASP A 163 -11.99 19.32 -8.60
CA ASP A 163 -13.22 19.47 -7.80
C ASP A 163 -12.92 19.57 -6.30
N ASP A 164 -13.79 20.25 -5.56
CA ASP A 164 -13.71 20.30 -4.10
C ASP A 164 -14.13 18.99 -3.42
N SER A 165 -13.44 18.69 -2.31
CA SER A 165 -13.72 17.57 -1.43
C SER A 165 -13.33 17.88 0.03
N PRO A 166 -13.81 17.08 1.00
CA PRO A 166 -13.37 17.15 2.39
C PRO A 166 -11.84 17.07 2.62
N LEU A 167 -11.07 16.51 1.68
CA LEU A 167 -9.61 16.39 1.77
C LEU A 167 -8.85 17.39 0.87
N SER A 168 -9.52 18.32 0.18
CA SER A 168 -8.87 19.23 -0.79
C SER A 168 -7.59 19.87 -0.25
N ASP A 169 -7.63 20.44 0.95
CA ASP A 169 -6.46 21.13 1.53
C ASP A 169 -5.26 20.19 1.75
N VAL A 170 -5.49 18.98 2.27
CA VAL A 170 -4.40 18.04 2.56
C VAL A 170 -3.88 17.37 1.30
N LEU A 171 -4.74 17.12 0.31
CA LEU A 171 -4.33 16.60 -0.99
C LEU A 171 -3.51 17.64 -1.76
N ASN A 172 -3.90 18.91 -1.74
CA ASN A 172 -3.14 20.02 -2.34
C ASN A 172 -1.77 20.22 -1.69
N LYS A 173 -1.67 20.08 -0.35
CA LYS A 173 -0.36 20.09 0.34
C LYS A 173 0.55 18.95 -0.09
N ASN A 174 -0.01 17.85 -0.58
CA ASN A 174 0.71 16.69 -1.08
C ASN A 174 0.65 16.57 -2.62
N LYS A 175 0.38 17.68 -3.33
CA LYS A 175 0.19 17.70 -4.80
C LYS A 175 1.34 17.04 -5.56
N ALA A 176 2.58 17.29 -5.15
CA ALA A 176 3.76 16.69 -5.78
C ALA A 176 3.75 15.15 -5.76
N PHE A 177 3.15 14.51 -4.74
CA PHE A 177 2.99 13.07 -4.70
C PHE A 177 1.93 12.60 -5.70
N PHE A 178 0.79 13.29 -5.77
CA PHE A 178 -0.29 12.92 -6.70
C PHE A 178 0.10 13.16 -8.16
N GLU A 179 0.90 14.18 -8.46
CA GLU A 179 1.41 14.44 -9.82
C GLU A 179 2.29 13.30 -10.37
N LEU A 180 2.88 12.45 -9.51
CA LEU A 180 3.64 11.26 -9.94
C LEU A 180 2.78 10.28 -10.76
N PHE A 181 1.47 10.27 -10.51
CA PHE A 181 0.55 9.34 -11.14
C PHE A 181 -0.12 9.88 -12.39
N VAL A 182 0.16 11.14 -12.77
CA VAL A 182 -0.38 11.85 -13.94
C VAL A 182 -1.88 12.16 -13.84
N ASP A 183 -2.71 11.15 -13.60
CA ASP A 183 -4.16 11.27 -13.48
C ASP A 183 -4.74 10.25 -12.47
N PHE A 184 -6.06 10.30 -12.26
CA PHE A 184 -6.74 9.39 -11.34
C PHE A 184 -6.61 7.92 -11.76
N LYS A 185 -6.64 7.63 -13.06
CA LYS A 185 -6.47 6.28 -13.58
C LYS A 185 -5.08 5.75 -13.25
N GLY A 186 -4.04 6.55 -13.45
CA GLY A 186 -2.66 6.22 -13.09
C GLY A 186 -2.50 5.94 -11.59
N TYR A 187 -3.20 6.70 -10.73
CA TYR A 187 -3.20 6.44 -9.28
C TYR A 187 -3.86 5.11 -8.93
N VAL A 188 -5.05 4.87 -9.47
CA VAL A 188 -5.81 3.62 -9.27
C VAL A 188 -5.03 2.42 -9.79
N ASP A 189 -4.43 2.53 -10.97
CA ASP A 189 -3.69 1.45 -11.59
C ASP A 189 -2.40 1.12 -10.84
N PHE A 190 -1.67 2.15 -10.39
CA PHE A 190 -0.44 1.95 -9.64
C PHE A 190 -0.70 1.19 -8.33
N PHE A 191 -1.76 1.51 -7.60
CA PHE A 191 -2.06 0.88 -6.31
C PHE A 191 -3.03 -0.32 -6.38
N PHE A 192 -3.45 -0.72 -7.58
CA PHE A 192 -4.40 -1.83 -7.81
C PHE A 192 -5.80 -1.62 -7.22
N PHE A 193 -6.37 -0.41 -7.38
CA PHE A 193 -7.70 -0.06 -6.87
C PHE A 193 -8.84 -0.22 -7.88
N GLN A 194 -8.64 -0.94 -8.99
CA GLN A 194 -9.62 -1.02 -10.08
C GLN A 194 -10.98 -1.57 -9.64
N ASP A 195 -11.02 -2.42 -8.61
CA ASP A 195 -12.27 -2.98 -8.11
C ASP A 195 -13.13 -1.94 -7.35
N LEU A 196 -12.53 -0.84 -6.91
CA LEU A 196 -13.21 0.28 -6.25
C LEU A 196 -13.77 1.32 -7.22
N VAL A 197 -13.57 1.18 -8.54
CA VAL A 197 -14.05 2.16 -9.53
C VAL A 197 -14.91 1.51 -10.62
N ASP A 198 -15.69 2.31 -11.32
CA ASP A 198 -16.35 1.87 -12.55
C ASP A 198 -15.33 1.61 -13.69
N LYS A 199 -15.81 1.02 -14.78
CA LYS A 199 -14.95 0.57 -15.90
C LYS A 199 -14.16 1.70 -16.56
N ASN A 200 -14.64 2.93 -16.44
CA ASN A 200 -14.13 4.13 -17.07
C ASN A 200 -13.50 5.10 -16.06
N TYR A 201 -13.29 4.68 -14.81
CA TYR A 201 -12.67 5.47 -13.73
C TYR A 201 -13.43 6.79 -13.45
N ALA A 202 -14.69 6.88 -13.86
CA ALA A 202 -15.51 8.08 -13.72
C ALA A 202 -16.16 8.18 -12.33
N SER A 203 -16.37 7.06 -11.64
CA SER A 203 -16.96 7.01 -10.30
C SER A 203 -16.31 5.96 -9.40
N VAL A 204 -16.32 6.24 -8.10
CA VAL A 204 -15.91 5.30 -7.05
C VAL A 204 -17.12 4.51 -6.55
N LYS A 205 -16.97 3.21 -6.40
CA LYS A 205 -17.97 2.30 -5.82
C LYS A 205 -17.97 2.44 -4.31
N LEU A 206 -19.08 2.90 -3.76
CA LEU A 206 -19.21 3.05 -2.31
C LEU A 206 -19.56 1.71 -1.62
N TRP A 207 -18.99 1.52 -0.45
CA TRP A 207 -19.25 0.35 0.39
C TRP A 207 -20.60 0.45 1.09
N LEU A 208 -21.08 1.67 1.38
CA LEU A 208 -22.44 1.92 1.85
C LEU A 208 -23.23 2.75 0.84
N ASP A 209 -24.53 2.48 0.77
CA ASP A 209 -25.48 3.29 0.01
C ASP A 209 -25.84 4.56 0.81
N THR A 210 -24.87 5.45 0.90
CA THR A 210 -24.99 6.73 1.63
C THR A 210 -24.57 7.86 0.69
N PRO A 211 -25.20 9.04 0.76
CA PRO A 211 -24.70 10.20 0.02
C PRO A 211 -23.25 10.53 0.40
N LEU A 212 -22.51 11.10 -0.54
CA LEU A 212 -21.11 11.47 -0.32
C LEU A 212 -21.00 12.49 0.83
N PHE A 213 -20.01 12.26 1.70
CA PHE A 213 -19.56 13.20 2.72
C PHE A 213 -20.65 13.63 3.73
N VAL A 214 -21.61 12.74 4.01
CA VAL A 214 -22.55 12.93 5.12
C VAL A 214 -21.83 12.78 6.46
N LYS A 215 -22.30 13.49 7.48
CA LYS A 215 -21.74 13.34 8.83
C LYS A 215 -21.98 11.92 9.35
N ASN A 216 -20.91 11.31 9.85
CA ASN A 216 -20.87 9.96 10.39
C ASN A 216 -21.26 8.88 9.37
N PRO A 217 -20.51 8.72 8.27
CA PRO A 217 -20.85 7.83 7.15
C PRO A 217 -20.51 6.36 7.43
N ILE A 218 -20.65 5.90 8.68
CA ILE A 218 -20.36 4.51 9.10
C ILE A 218 -21.66 3.68 9.16
N PRO A 219 -21.58 2.34 9.21
CA PRO A 219 -22.76 1.49 9.38
C PRO A 219 -23.64 1.89 10.58
N LYS A 220 -24.95 1.74 10.42
CA LYS A 220 -26.00 2.09 11.41
C LYS A 220 -26.82 0.89 11.85
N THR A 221 -26.85 -0.16 11.05
CA THR A 221 -27.57 -1.40 11.32
C THR A 221 -26.62 -2.60 11.26
N VAL A 222 -27.05 -3.74 11.80
CA VAL A 222 -26.29 -5.00 11.74
C VAL A 222 -26.05 -5.40 10.29
N ASP A 223 -27.07 -5.30 9.44
CA ASP A 223 -26.97 -5.62 8.01
C ASP A 223 -25.98 -4.72 7.28
N GLU A 224 -26.02 -3.40 7.55
CA GLU A 224 -25.04 -2.46 6.98
C GLU A 224 -23.61 -2.79 7.44
N TYR A 225 -23.43 -3.22 8.70
CA TYR A 225 -22.13 -3.57 9.25
C TYR A 225 -21.56 -4.81 8.57
N PHE A 226 -22.37 -5.87 8.43
CA PHE A 226 -21.96 -7.08 7.71
C PHE A 226 -21.69 -6.81 6.23
N ASN A 227 -22.57 -6.07 5.56
CA ASN A 227 -22.37 -5.70 4.16
C ASN A 227 -21.10 -4.84 3.97
N PHE A 228 -20.82 -3.91 4.88
CA PHE A 228 -19.60 -3.11 4.84
C PHE A 228 -18.35 -3.97 4.96
N LEU A 229 -18.28 -4.83 5.99
CA LEU A 229 -17.13 -5.72 6.19
C LEU A 229 -16.93 -6.68 5.01
N ASN A 230 -18.02 -7.26 4.49
CA ASN A 230 -17.92 -8.16 3.34
C ASN A 230 -17.34 -7.44 2.11
N LYS A 231 -17.73 -6.19 1.85
CA LYS A 231 -17.16 -5.41 0.74
C LYS A 231 -15.69 -5.06 0.95
N GLU A 232 -15.25 -4.79 2.19
CA GLU A 232 -13.83 -4.60 2.48
C GLU A 232 -13.04 -5.89 2.24
N ILE A 233 -13.54 -7.03 2.70
CA ILE A 233 -12.92 -8.35 2.50
C ILE A 233 -12.85 -8.69 1.02
N GLU A 234 -13.95 -8.58 0.27
CA GLU A 234 -14.01 -8.82 -1.18
C GLU A 234 -13.02 -7.92 -1.94
N PHE A 235 -12.88 -6.66 -1.51
CA PHE A 235 -11.90 -5.75 -2.08
C PHE A 235 -10.47 -6.20 -1.79
N VAL A 236 -10.13 -6.57 -0.55
CA VAL A 236 -8.78 -7.04 -0.19
C VAL A 236 -8.44 -8.29 -0.98
N GLU A 237 -9.35 -9.26 -1.07
CA GLU A 237 -9.17 -10.49 -1.85
C GLU A 237 -8.95 -10.20 -3.34
N SER A 238 -9.78 -9.34 -3.94
CA SER A 238 -9.65 -8.96 -5.35
C SER A 238 -8.35 -8.22 -5.63
N ARG A 239 -7.95 -7.32 -4.72
CA ARG A 239 -6.68 -6.59 -4.82
C ARG A 239 -5.48 -7.52 -4.64
N ASN A 240 -5.54 -8.49 -3.73
CA ASN A 240 -4.51 -9.52 -3.58
C ASN A 240 -4.34 -10.34 -4.86
N ILE A 241 -5.43 -10.73 -5.52
CA ILE A 241 -5.38 -11.43 -6.82
C ILE A 241 -4.67 -10.56 -7.87
N ARG A 242 -4.98 -9.26 -7.96
CA ARG A 242 -4.30 -8.34 -8.89
C ARG A 242 -2.82 -8.18 -8.59
N ILE A 243 -2.47 -8.02 -7.31
CA ILE A 243 -1.09 -7.93 -6.85
C ILE A 243 -0.34 -9.22 -7.21
N GLN A 244 -0.93 -10.39 -6.96
CA GLN A 244 -0.32 -11.67 -7.31
C GLN A 244 -0.11 -11.83 -8.82
N HIS A 245 -1.09 -11.42 -9.64
CA HIS A 245 -0.93 -11.41 -11.09
C HIS A 245 0.21 -10.47 -11.53
N TYR A 246 0.31 -9.29 -10.93
CA TYR A 246 1.42 -8.37 -11.18
C TYR A 246 2.75 -9.03 -10.83
N ILE A 247 2.90 -9.55 -9.61
CA ILE A 247 4.10 -10.25 -9.13
C ILE A 247 4.53 -11.36 -10.10
N ASN A 248 3.57 -12.17 -10.56
CA ASN A 248 3.82 -13.26 -11.51
C ASN A 248 4.21 -12.76 -12.91
N SER A 249 3.78 -11.55 -13.29
CA SER A 249 4.12 -10.92 -14.58
C SER A 249 5.50 -10.26 -14.60
N VAL A 250 6.04 -9.89 -13.43
CA VAL A 250 7.38 -9.31 -13.31
C VAL A 250 8.41 -10.34 -13.79
N THR A 251 9.08 -10.07 -14.92
CA THR A 251 10.11 -10.96 -15.46
C THR A 251 11.41 -10.85 -14.65
N LYS A 252 12.35 -11.80 -14.77
CA LYS A 252 13.66 -11.69 -14.09
C LYS A 252 14.36 -10.37 -14.46
N LYS A 253 14.18 -9.92 -15.69
CA LYS A 253 14.71 -8.64 -16.20
C LYS A 253 14.12 -7.43 -15.46
N ASP A 254 12.86 -7.49 -15.07
CA ASP A 254 12.19 -6.44 -14.31
C ASP A 254 12.55 -6.54 -12.82
N GLU A 255 12.72 -7.75 -12.28
CA GLU A 255 13.23 -7.97 -10.91
C GLU A 255 14.59 -7.31 -10.69
N PHE A 256 15.52 -7.47 -11.65
CA PHE A 256 16.84 -6.83 -11.60
C PHE A 256 16.80 -5.30 -11.54
N THR A 257 15.72 -4.70 -12.05
CA THR A 257 15.52 -3.25 -12.01
C THR A 257 14.91 -2.78 -10.68
N THR A 258 14.41 -3.72 -9.86
CA THR A 258 13.72 -3.47 -8.58
C THR A 258 14.46 -4.00 -7.36
N MET A 259 15.47 -4.85 -7.53
CA MET A 259 16.28 -5.36 -6.41
C MET A 259 17.16 -4.25 -5.82
N MET A 260 17.12 -4.10 -4.50
CA MET A 260 18.05 -3.22 -3.80
C MET A 260 19.49 -3.72 -3.93
N HIS A 261 20.44 -2.79 -4.07
CA HIS A 261 21.88 -3.08 -4.14
C HIS A 261 22.39 -4.05 -3.05
N ALA A 262 21.83 -3.99 -1.84
CA ALA A 262 22.24 -4.84 -0.72
C ALA A 262 21.77 -6.30 -0.86
N ASP A 263 20.59 -6.53 -1.45
CA ASP A 263 20.03 -7.88 -1.63
C ASP A 263 20.78 -8.63 -2.73
N LEU A 264 21.16 -7.95 -3.82
CA LEU A 264 22.02 -8.55 -4.84
C LEU A 264 23.37 -8.96 -4.27
N LEU A 265 24.02 -8.09 -3.48
CA LEU A 265 25.31 -8.40 -2.86
C LEU A 265 25.24 -9.52 -1.80
N ALA A 266 24.05 -9.81 -1.28
CA ALA A 266 23.83 -10.88 -0.31
C ALA A 266 23.54 -12.24 -0.97
N GLU A 267 23.28 -12.28 -2.27
CA GLU A 267 23.11 -13.52 -3.04
C GLU A 267 24.48 -14.09 -3.47
N ASP A 268 24.67 -15.39 -3.27
CA ASP A 268 25.87 -16.11 -3.70
C ASP A 268 26.04 -15.96 -5.23
N GLY A 269 27.09 -15.26 -5.66
CA GLY A 269 27.48 -15.12 -7.07
C GLY A 269 27.47 -13.71 -7.64
N TRP A 270 26.99 -12.71 -6.90
CA TRP A 270 26.99 -11.32 -7.34
C TRP A 270 28.15 -10.53 -6.74
N SER A 271 28.94 -9.88 -7.59
CA SER A 271 29.98 -8.94 -7.19
C SER A 271 29.47 -7.49 -7.18
N ARG A 272 30.21 -6.59 -6.54
CA ARG A 272 29.93 -5.14 -6.59
C ARG A 272 29.91 -4.61 -8.03
N LEU A 273 30.78 -5.13 -8.89
CA LEU A 273 30.81 -4.77 -10.30
C LEU A 273 29.52 -5.24 -11.00
N ASP A 274 29.02 -6.44 -10.70
CA ASP A 274 27.78 -6.96 -11.28
C ASP A 274 26.59 -6.07 -10.98
N VAL A 275 26.49 -5.60 -9.75
CA VAL A 275 25.41 -4.68 -9.35
C VAL A 275 25.52 -3.33 -10.06
N MET A 276 26.74 -2.81 -10.26
CA MET A 276 26.95 -1.56 -11.02
C MET A 276 26.59 -1.73 -12.51
N VAL A 277 26.99 -2.84 -13.12
CA VAL A 277 26.66 -3.21 -14.51
C VAL A 277 25.16 -3.38 -14.67
N LEU A 278 24.51 -3.98 -13.68
CA LEU A 278 23.06 -4.14 -13.65
C LEU A 278 22.34 -2.79 -13.56
N GLY A 279 22.78 -1.89 -12.68
CA GLY A 279 22.21 -0.54 -12.57
C GLY A 279 22.33 0.23 -13.89
N ALA A 280 23.49 0.17 -14.54
CA ALA A 280 23.69 0.77 -15.86
C ALA A 280 22.76 0.14 -16.92
N TYR A 281 22.56 -1.18 -16.90
CA TYR A 281 21.65 -1.87 -17.83
C TYR A 281 20.20 -1.40 -17.65
N ALA A 282 19.74 -1.30 -16.40
CA ALA A 282 18.41 -0.80 -16.07
C ALA A 282 18.18 0.63 -16.60
N ASN A 283 19.18 1.51 -16.44
CA ASN A 283 19.14 2.87 -16.98
C ASN A 283 19.04 2.89 -18.52
N ILE A 284 19.75 1.99 -19.21
CA ILE A 284 19.71 1.88 -20.67
C ILE A 284 18.34 1.43 -21.17
N LEU A 285 17.70 0.47 -20.48
CA LEU A 285 16.35 0.04 -20.82
C LEU A 285 15.31 1.16 -20.68
N LYS A 286 15.56 2.11 -19.79
CA LYS A 286 14.76 3.33 -19.61
C LYS A 286 15.12 4.45 -20.61
N GLY A 287 15.95 4.16 -21.61
CA GLY A 287 16.30 5.09 -22.69
C GLY A 287 17.48 6.02 -22.38
N ILE A 288 18.17 5.85 -21.24
CA ILE A 288 19.41 6.59 -20.96
C ILE A 288 20.51 6.08 -21.89
N LYS A 289 21.29 6.99 -22.48
CA LYS A 289 22.42 6.61 -23.33
C LYS A 289 23.42 5.78 -22.53
N LYS A 290 23.93 4.70 -23.12
CA LYS A 290 24.88 3.77 -22.46
C LYS A 290 26.03 4.49 -21.75
N ALA A 291 26.63 5.49 -22.39
CA ALA A 291 27.73 6.26 -21.81
C ALA A 291 27.33 6.97 -20.50
N ASP A 292 26.15 7.60 -20.48
CA ASP A 292 25.63 8.30 -19.30
C ASP A 292 25.22 7.30 -18.21
N ALA A 293 24.61 6.17 -18.60
CA ALA A 293 24.25 5.11 -17.67
C ALA A 293 25.48 4.49 -16.99
N CYS A 294 26.54 4.15 -17.74
CA CYS A 294 27.77 3.58 -17.17
C CYS A 294 28.44 4.58 -16.23
N LYS A 295 28.52 5.85 -16.64
CA LYS A 295 29.06 6.94 -15.81
C LYS A 295 28.30 7.12 -14.50
N ASN A 296 26.96 7.08 -14.54
CA ASN A 296 26.12 7.22 -13.33
C ASN A 296 26.36 6.12 -12.31
N HIS A 297 26.76 4.92 -12.76
CA HIS A 297 27.06 3.79 -11.89
C HIS A 297 28.56 3.59 -11.61
N GLY A 298 29.41 4.54 -12.04
CA GLY A 298 30.85 4.51 -11.77
C GLY A 298 31.60 3.38 -12.45
N ILE A 299 31.11 2.91 -13.60
CA ILE A 299 31.75 1.87 -14.42
C ILE A 299 32.06 2.39 -15.82
N THR A 300 33.04 1.78 -16.47
CA THR A 300 33.37 2.02 -17.87
C THR A 300 32.40 1.30 -18.81
N ILE A 301 32.36 1.72 -20.08
CA ILE A 301 31.57 1.04 -21.11
C ILE A 301 32.13 -0.37 -21.37
N GLU A 302 33.45 -0.55 -21.29
CA GLU A 302 34.10 -1.85 -21.44
C GLU A 302 33.72 -2.81 -20.31
N GLU A 303 33.79 -2.37 -19.04
CA GLU A 303 33.32 -3.19 -17.91
C GLU A 303 31.86 -3.59 -18.07
N TYR A 304 31.01 -2.69 -18.57
CA TYR A 304 29.62 -2.99 -18.88
C TYR A 304 29.51 -4.06 -19.97
N ASP A 305 30.15 -3.87 -21.13
CA ASP A 305 30.01 -4.76 -22.29
C ASP A 305 30.61 -6.15 -22.04
N GLU A 306 31.68 -6.26 -21.25
CA GLU A 306 32.29 -7.55 -20.88
C GLU A 306 31.42 -8.37 -19.92
N ASN A 307 30.65 -7.70 -19.05
CA ASN A 307 29.93 -8.37 -17.97
C ASN A 307 28.43 -8.52 -18.21
N ILE A 308 27.82 -7.70 -19.08
CA ILE A 308 26.36 -7.62 -19.22
C ILE A 308 25.71 -8.96 -19.60
N GLU A 309 26.32 -9.77 -20.46
CA GLU A 309 25.76 -11.06 -20.87
C GLU A 309 25.84 -12.13 -19.77
N ARG A 310 26.79 -12.01 -18.84
CA ARG A 310 26.83 -12.83 -17.63
C ARG A 310 25.79 -12.35 -16.63
N VAL A 311 25.75 -11.04 -16.37
CA VAL A 311 24.82 -10.40 -15.42
C VAL A 311 23.36 -10.69 -15.76
N LYS A 312 22.99 -10.72 -17.05
CA LYS A 312 21.63 -11.11 -17.51
C LYS A 312 21.25 -12.57 -17.23
N LYS A 313 22.23 -13.45 -16.94
CA LYS A 313 22.04 -14.91 -16.80
C LYS A 313 22.04 -15.38 -15.35
N LEU A 314 22.59 -14.58 -14.43
CA LEU A 314 22.44 -14.78 -12.98
C LEU A 314 20.94 -14.70 -12.62
#